data_AF-A0A2N0XW37-F1
#
_entry.id   AF-A0A2N0XW37-F1
#
_cell.length_a   1.000
_cell.length_b   1.000
_cell.length_c   1.000
_cell.angle_alpha   90.00
_cell.angle_beta   90.00
_cell.angle_gamma   90.00
#
_symmetry.space_group_name_H-M   'P 1'
#
loop_
_entity.id
_entity.type
_entity.pdbx_description
1 polymer ?
#
loop_
_entity_poly.entity_id
_entity_poly.type
_entity_poly.pdbx_seq_one_letter_code
_entity_poly.pdbx_strand_id
1 'polypeptide(L)'
;MINSIEIFKGIKNRILMMKDIEEDKIRFESSFQSLEFDSLDYIETQVYVMSEYGVNIPEERFSDLSISTIQELSEYVISFNK
;
A
#
# COMPACT_ATOMS: atom_id res chain seq x y z
N MET A 1 15.64 -0.44 -11.17
CA MET A 1 15.01 -1.58 -10.51
C MET A 1 14.42 -1.03 -9.24
N ILE A 2 13.09 -0.86 -9.20
CA ILE A 2 12.41 -0.31 -8.03
C ILE A 2 12.60 -1.29 -6.87
N ASN A 3 13.00 -0.79 -5.70
CA ASN A 3 13.16 -1.61 -4.50
C ASN A 3 12.03 -1.37 -3.49
N SER A 4 11.93 -2.23 -2.48
CA SER A 4 10.87 -2.16 -1.45
C SER A 4 10.84 -0.84 -0.68
N ILE A 5 11.98 -0.19 -0.51
CA ILE A 5 12.08 1.08 0.21
C ILE A 5 11.45 2.21 -0.60
N GLU A 6 11.63 2.22 -1.93
CA GLU A 6 11.00 3.21 -2.81
C GLU A 6 9.48 3.04 -2.85
N ILE A 7 9.00 1.80 -2.95
CA ILE A 7 7.56 1.50 -2.94
C ILE A 7 6.95 1.87 -1.58
N PHE A 8 7.62 1.52 -0.48
CA PHE A 8 7.21 1.93 0.86
C PHE A 8 7.05 3.44 0.97
N LYS A 9 8.05 4.21 0.52
CA LYS A 9 7.98 5.69 0.56
C LYS A 9 6.82 6.22 -0.26
N GLY A 10 6.59 5.66 -1.45
CA GLY A 10 5.46 6.03 -2.29
C GLY A 10 4.10 5.76 -1.62
N ILE A 11 3.89 4.54 -1.12
CA ILE A 11 2.67 4.16 -0.42
C ILE A 11 2.50 5.00 0.86
N LYS A 12 3.56 5.17 1.65
CA LYS A 12 3.54 6.00 2.86
C LYS A 12 3.09 7.42 2.55
N ASN A 13 3.69 8.06 1.53
CA ASN A 13 3.30 9.39 1.10
C ASN A 13 1.84 9.45 0.67
N ARG A 14 1.35 8.43 -0.06
CA ARG A 14 -0.06 8.34 -0.45
C ARG A 14 -0.99 8.29 0.76
N ILE A 15 -0.65 7.48 1.75
CA ILE A 15 -1.42 7.35 3.00
C ILE A 15 -1.44 8.67 3.76
N LEU A 16 -0.31 9.38 3.85
CA LEU A 16 -0.24 10.71 4.50
C LEU A 16 -1.04 11.78 3.76
N MET A 17 -1.23 11.64 2.45
CA MET A 17 -2.04 12.58 1.66
C MET A 17 -3.54 12.33 1.82
N MET A 18 -3.95 11.06 1.99
CA MET A 18 -5.37 10.71 2.08
C MET A 18 -5.88 10.64 3.53
N LYS A 19 -4.99 10.40 4.50
CA LYS A 19 -5.33 10.30 5.93
C LYS A 19 -4.53 11.31 6.76
N ASP A 20 -5.19 11.87 7.76
CA ASP A 20 -4.56 12.73 8.77
C ASP A 20 -3.84 11.89 9.84
N ILE A 21 -2.81 11.15 9.41
CA ILE A 21 -1.99 10.28 10.25
C ILE A 21 -0.60 10.90 10.34
N GLU A 22 -0.02 10.90 11.54
CA GLU A 22 1.36 11.37 11.73
C GLU A 22 2.36 10.43 11.04
N GLU A 23 3.38 11.01 10.41
CA GLU A 23 4.36 10.28 9.61
C GLU A 23 5.08 9.15 10.38
N ASP A 24 5.32 9.36 11.67
CA ASP A 24 6.01 8.46 12.59
C ASP A 24 5.17 7.24 13.00
N LYS A 25 3.85 7.29 12.80
CA LYS A 25 2.93 6.17 13.04
C LYS A 25 2.90 5.16 11.89
N ILE A 26 3.35 5.53 10.70
CA ILE A 26 3.38 4.66 9.53
C ILE A 26 4.73 3.95 9.42
N ARG A 27 4.72 2.64 9.68
CA ARG A 27 5.87 1.75 9.58
C ARG A 27 5.68 0.76 8.44
N PHE A 28 6.77 0.14 8.00
CA PHE A 28 6.73 -0.85 6.93
C PHE A 28 5.84 -2.05 7.30
N GLU A 29 5.85 -2.45 8.57
CA GLU A 29 5.02 -3.51 9.15
C GLU A 29 3.60 -3.07 9.55
N SER A 30 3.24 -1.80 9.38
CA SER A 30 1.91 -1.31 9.73
C SER A 30 0.86 -2.01 8.88
N SER A 31 -0.21 -2.49 9.52
CA SER A 31 -1.36 -3.06 8.82
C SER A 31 -2.31 -1.97 8.35
N PHE A 32 -3.00 -2.19 7.24
CA PHE A 32 -4.03 -1.26 6.76
C PHE A 32 -5.15 -1.10 7.80
N GLN A 33 -5.44 -2.15 8.57
CA GLN A 33 -6.37 -2.09 9.68
C GLN A 33 -5.90 -1.18 10.82
N SER A 34 -4.62 -1.20 11.21
CA SER A 34 -4.11 -0.31 12.27
C SER A 34 -4.03 1.15 11.83
N LEU A 35 -3.99 1.38 10.52
CA LEU A 35 -4.11 2.69 9.89
C LEU A 35 -5.57 3.08 9.62
N GLU A 36 -6.53 2.31 10.14
CA GLU A 36 -7.98 2.55 10.03
C GLU A 36 -8.44 2.73 8.58
N PHE A 37 -7.91 1.93 7.65
CA PHE A 37 -8.35 1.97 6.24
C PHE A 37 -9.83 1.62 6.11
N ASP A 38 -10.57 2.47 5.43
CA ASP A 38 -11.93 2.18 4.97
C ASP A 38 -11.94 1.70 3.51
N SER A 39 -13.12 1.39 2.97
CA SER A 39 -13.28 0.93 1.59
C SER A 39 -12.72 1.91 0.56
N LEU A 40 -12.79 3.22 0.81
CA LEU A 40 -12.30 4.23 -0.13
C LEU A 40 -10.76 4.27 -0.12
N ASP A 41 -10.14 4.15 1.07
CA ASP A 41 -8.69 4.10 1.23
C ASP A 41 -8.05 2.94 0.44
N TYR A 42 -8.71 1.76 0.43
CA TYR A 42 -8.25 0.61 -0.36
C TYR A 42 -8.31 0.90 -1.86
N ILE A 43 -9.43 1.45 -2.35
CA ILE A 43 -9.58 1.82 -3.77
C ILE A 43 -8.54 2.87 -4.17
N GLU A 44 -8.34 3.89 -3.35
CA GLU A 44 -7.35 4.95 -3.59
C GLU A 44 -5.91 4.41 -3.66
N THR A 45 -5.60 3.43 -2.81
CA THR A 45 -4.30 2.73 -2.82
C THR A 45 -4.14 1.86 -4.06
N GLN A 46 -5.18 1.14 -4.48
CA GLN A 46 -5.19 0.36 -5.72
C GLN A 46 -4.94 1.24 -6.95
N VAL A 47 -5.67 2.35 -7.06
CA VAL A 47 -5.52 3.31 -8.15
C VAL A 47 -4.11 3.90 -8.18
N TYR A 48 -3.57 4.26 -7.01
CA TYR A 48 -2.20 4.75 -6.90
C TYR A 48 -1.18 3.70 -7.37
N VAL A 49 -1.31 2.45 -6.92
CA VAL A 49 -0.37 1.38 -7.29
C VAL A 49 -0.43 1.06 -8.78
N MET A 50 -1.62 1.06 -9.37
CA MET A 50 -1.80 0.90 -10.81
C MET A 50 -1.17 2.05 -11.60
N SER A 51 -1.35 3.29 -11.15
CA SER A 51 -0.82 4.48 -11.82
C SER A 51 0.70 4.57 -11.76
N GLU A 52 1.29 4.37 -10.58
CA GLU A 52 2.73 4.55 -10.36
C GLU A 52 3.56 3.33 -10.74
N TYR A 53 3.03 2.12 -10.55
CA TYR A 53 3.80 0.88 -10.72
C TYR A 53 3.24 -0.05 -11.79
N GLY A 54 2.09 0.27 -12.40
CA GLY A 54 1.46 -0.57 -13.43
C GLY A 54 0.93 -1.90 -12.88
N VAL A 55 0.72 -2.02 -11.57
CA VAL A 55 0.28 -3.25 -10.91
C VAL A 55 -1.20 -3.13 -10.54
N ASN A 56 -2.02 -4.03 -11.09
CA ASN A 56 -3.42 -4.14 -10.70
C ASN A 56 -3.55 -5.05 -9.46
N ILE A 57 -4.09 -4.53 -8.36
CA ILE A 57 -4.32 -5.31 -7.14
C ILE A 57 -5.81 -5.67 -7.06
N PRO A 58 -6.17 -6.96 -7.15
CA PRO A 58 -7.55 -7.40 -6.95
C PRO A 58 -8.08 -7.04 -5.56
N GLU A 59 -9.35 -6.65 -5.43
CA GLU A 59 -9.99 -6.29 -4.15
C GLU A 59 -9.99 -7.46 -3.15
N GLU A 60 -10.00 -8.68 -3.66
CA GLU A 60 -9.99 -9.90 -2.89
C GLU A 60 -8.70 -10.01 -2.08
N ARG A 61 -7.59 -9.42 -2.55
CA ARG A 61 -6.30 -9.44 -1.83
C ARG A 61 -6.31 -8.69 -0.51
N PHE A 62 -7.12 -7.63 -0.42
CA PHE A 62 -7.34 -6.93 0.83
C PHE A 62 -8.39 -7.64 1.69
N SER A 63 -9.44 -8.16 1.05
CA SER A 63 -10.56 -8.81 1.74
C SER A 63 -10.19 -10.18 2.35
N ASP A 64 -9.30 -10.94 1.71
CA ASP A 64 -8.80 -12.24 2.16
C ASP A 64 -7.59 -12.14 3.10
N LEU A 65 -7.16 -10.90 3.41
CA LEU A 65 -5.99 -10.56 4.21
C LEU A 65 -4.66 -11.11 3.65
N SER A 66 -4.58 -11.41 2.35
CA SER A 66 -3.31 -11.78 1.69
C SER A 66 -2.39 -10.58 1.47
N ILE A 67 -2.94 -9.37 1.49
CA ILE A 67 -2.20 -8.10 1.58
C ILE A 67 -2.79 -7.31 2.76
N SER A 68 -2.17 -7.46 3.93
CA SER A 68 -2.64 -6.87 5.19
C SER A 68 -1.74 -5.73 5.67
N THR A 69 -0.48 -5.69 5.24
CA THR A 69 0.53 -4.69 5.62
C THR A 69 1.13 -3.95 4.43
N ILE A 70 1.76 -2.80 4.70
CA ILE A 70 2.48 -2.02 3.67
C ILE A 70 3.67 -2.83 3.12
N GLN A 71 4.32 -3.63 3.95
CA GLN A 71 5.38 -4.54 3.52
C GLN A 71 4.87 -5.55 2.49
N GLU A 72 3.79 -6.27 2.80
CA GLU A 72 3.21 -7.27 1.88
C GLU A 72 2.77 -6.63 0.56
N LEU A 73 2.19 -5.43 0.62
CA LEU A 73 1.85 -4.65 -0.57
C LEU A 73 3.11 -4.30 -1.39
N SER A 74 4.19 -3.89 -0.73
CA SER A 74 5.45 -3.55 -1.40
C SER A 74 6.09 -4.78 -2.05
N GLU A 75 6.09 -5.91 -1.37
CA GLU A 75 6.57 -7.20 -1.89
C GLU A 75 5.73 -7.69 -3.07
N TYR A 76 4.41 -7.53 -2.99
CA TYR A 76 3.49 -7.83 -4.08
C TYR A 76 3.88 -7.03 -5.33
N VAL A 77 4.02 -5.70 -5.22
CA VAL A 77 4.39 -4.83 -6.36
C VAL A 77 5.74 -5.21 -6.98
N ILE A 78 6.74 -5.55 -6.15
CA ILE A 78 8.06 -6.00 -6.64
C ILE A 78 7.93 -7.28 -7.46
N SER A 79 7.05 -8.21 -7.05
CA SER A 79 6.92 -9.50 -7.73
C SER A 79 6.47 -9.40 -9.19
N PHE A 80 5.82 -8.30 -9.59
CA PHE A 80 5.40 -8.01 -10.97
C PHE A 80 6.44 -7.23 -11.80
N ASN A 81 7.40 -6.59 -11.14
CA ASN A 81 8.41 -5.73 -11.77
C ASN A 81 9.80 -6.41 -11.88
N LYS A 82 9.83 -7.75 -11.89
CA LYS A 82 11.04 -8.57 -12.01
C LYS A 82 11.54 -8.69 -13.45
#